data_AF-A0A965KGQ4-F1
#
_entry.id   AF-A0A965KGQ4-F1
#
_cell.length_a   1.000
_cell.length_b   1.000
_cell.length_c   1.000
_cell.angle_alpha   90.00
_cell.angle_beta   90.00
_cell.angle_gamma   90.00
#
_symmetry.space_group_name_H-M   'P 1'
#
loop_
_entity.id
_entity.type
_entity.pdbx_description
1 polymer ?
#
loop_
_entity_poly.entity_id
_entity_poly.type
_entity_poly.pdbx_seq_one_letter_code
_entity_poly.pdbx_strand_id
1 'polypeptide(L)'
;MANSAIYDRFFLSGAAPVINRAKVVTETKPLTTVLDEFAAGTGRFANPRTKLFTTRDPVTVRTMLADHRRIAGTILSDGMFNVNSTSVDAWAALLASAKRNVMGSATELLPGSDKNARFPRAVRADSADYNYKYAFSDKKAWTGLATLDDAQIKLLAKSIVEETRMRIRYNHRYQYGIKNGLDVHYVIKNRGVEVPLPYIGLAQFVNRFNCGQYPNQVSFQGCLQNAILRADVDGANLSNRNSPMTSAPYYDENKLTAVPSNFGPGLIPYVTNGYNVNAADPRTGTYKSHSLRAAPTSLMQSDILEAVGSSLSTRSDTFVIRCYGDVTDPLDASRTLAGCWIEAVVQRIPEFCDPSQPPETEVCKSSDGQLHNPLLNQINRTLGRRFVILSTRTLTQKDL
;
A
#
# COMPACT_ATOMS: atom_id res chain seq x y z
N MET A 1 -17.29 8.39 -7.01
CA MET A 1 -16.72 7.29 -7.82
C MET A 1 -15.60 6.57 -7.09
N ALA A 2 -14.50 7.21 -6.69
CA ALA A 2 -13.48 6.54 -5.86
C ALA A 2 -14.00 6.19 -4.45
N ASN A 3 -14.91 7.00 -3.89
CA ASN A 3 -15.42 6.79 -2.54
C ASN A 3 -16.26 5.51 -2.38
N SER A 4 -17.19 5.23 -3.30
CA SER A 4 -18.02 4.03 -3.26
C SER A 4 -17.20 2.73 -3.41
N ALA A 5 -16.08 2.79 -4.13
CA ALA A 5 -15.17 1.66 -4.32
C ALA A 5 -14.28 1.36 -3.10
N ILE A 6 -14.00 2.34 -2.22
CA ILE A 6 -12.98 2.21 -1.16
C ILE A 6 -13.58 2.01 0.24
N TYR A 7 -14.75 2.59 0.56
CA TYR A 7 -15.15 2.75 1.98
C TYR A 7 -16.31 1.89 2.47
N ASP A 8 -17.34 1.68 1.65
CA ASP A 8 -18.62 1.24 2.21
C ASP A 8 -18.93 -0.25 2.02
N ARG A 9 -18.34 -0.90 1.01
CA ARG A 9 -18.73 -2.27 0.63
C ARG A 9 -17.93 -3.36 1.34
N PHE A 10 -16.61 -3.19 1.42
CA PHE A 10 -15.74 -4.22 1.99
C PHE A 10 -14.50 -3.58 2.63
N PHE A 11 -14.36 -3.78 3.93
CA PHE A 11 -13.14 -3.45 4.66
C PHE A 11 -13.07 -4.31 5.92
N LEU A 12 -11.87 -4.45 6.48
CA LEU A 12 -11.67 -5.11 7.76
C LEU A 12 -11.79 -4.06 8.86
N SER A 13 -12.90 -4.07 9.60
CA SER A 13 -13.15 -3.12 10.70
C SER A 13 -12.24 -3.34 11.91
N GLY A 14 -11.68 -4.55 12.04
CA GLY A 14 -10.99 -4.99 13.25
C GLY A 14 -11.95 -5.33 14.40
N ALA A 15 -13.26 -5.33 14.16
CA ALA A 15 -14.24 -5.86 15.11
C ALA A 15 -14.10 -7.39 15.14
N ALA A 16 -13.67 -7.93 16.27
CA ALA A 16 -13.44 -9.35 16.48
C ALA A 16 -13.65 -9.70 17.96
N PRO A 17 -14.07 -10.94 18.27
CA PRO A 17 -14.04 -11.44 19.64
C PRO A 17 -12.59 -11.51 20.14
N VAL A 18 -12.42 -11.39 21.46
CA VAL A 18 -11.10 -11.57 22.09
C VAL A 18 -10.94 -13.05 22.41
N ILE A 19 -9.96 -13.69 21.78
CA ILE A 19 -9.68 -15.12 21.95
C ILE A 19 -8.31 -15.32 22.58
N ASN A 20 -8.22 -16.25 23.52
CA ASN A 20 -6.96 -16.76 24.04
C ASN A 20 -6.53 -17.97 23.20
N ARG A 21 -5.37 -17.86 22.55
CA ARG A 21 -4.80 -18.89 21.67
C ARG A 21 -3.76 -19.72 22.43
N ALA A 22 -4.24 -20.63 23.28
CA ALA A 22 -3.44 -21.67 23.92
C ALA A 22 -3.67 -23.03 23.23
N LYS A 23 -3.33 -24.15 23.90
CA LYS A 23 -3.64 -25.52 23.41
C LYS A 23 -5.13 -25.70 23.05
N VAL A 24 -6.01 -24.96 23.72
CA VAL A 24 -7.43 -24.82 23.40
C VAL A 24 -7.71 -23.35 23.12
N VAL A 25 -8.34 -23.05 21.99
CA VAL A 25 -8.81 -21.69 21.68
C VAL A 25 -10.05 -21.42 22.52
N THR A 26 -9.98 -20.43 23.40
CA THR A 26 -11.10 -20.02 24.26
C THR A 26 -11.48 -18.58 23.96
N GLU A 27 -12.77 -18.30 23.88
CA GLU A 27 -13.28 -16.94 23.75
C GLU A 27 -13.33 -16.29 25.14
N THR A 28 -12.53 -15.25 25.33
CA THR A 28 -12.46 -14.49 26.59
C THR A 28 -13.41 -13.30 26.60
N LYS A 29 -13.77 -12.77 25.43
CA LYS A 29 -14.77 -11.71 25.28
C LYS A 29 -15.51 -11.90 23.96
N PRO A 30 -16.84 -12.07 23.98
CA PRO A 30 -17.63 -12.23 22.76
C PRO A 30 -17.67 -10.94 21.96
N LEU A 31 -17.89 -11.08 20.65
CA LEU A 31 -17.99 -9.94 19.73
C LEU A 31 -19.07 -8.94 20.18
N THR A 32 -20.19 -9.43 20.70
CA THR A 32 -21.27 -8.57 21.21
C THR A 32 -20.77 -7.59 22.29
N THR A 33 -20.06 -8.09 23.29
CA THR A 33 -19.46 -7.26 24.34
C THR A 33 -18.41 -6.30 23.79
N VAL A 34 -17.58 -6.72 22.83
CA VAL A 34 -16.63 -5.82 22.15
C VAL A 34 -17.34 -4.66 21.46
N LEU A 35 -18.45 -4.93 20.77
CA LEU A 35 -19.24 -3.91 20.09
C LEU A 35 -19.97 -3.00 21.09
N ASP A 36 -20.49 -3.54 22.20
CA ASP A 36 -21.15 -2.77 23.27
C ASP A 36 -20.17 -1.79 23.94
N GLU A 37 -18.99 -2.27 24.34
CA GLU A 37 -17.94 -1.43 24.94
C GLU A 37 -17.42 -0.38 23.96
N PHE A 38 -17.25 -0.73 22.69
CA PHE A 38 -16.82 0.23 21.66
C PHE A 38 -17.88 1.32 21.44
N ALA A 39 -19.17 0.95 21.37
CA ALA A 39 -20.28 1.90 21.26
C ALA A 39 -20.37 2.83 22.48
N ALA A 40 -20.06 2.32 23.68
CA ALA A 40 -19.99 3.09 24.92
C ALA A 40 -18.71 3.95 25.04
N GLY A 41 -17.77 3.85 24.10
CA GLY A 41 -16.49 4.56 24.16
C GLY A 41 -15.50 4.03 25.19
N THR A 42 -15.80 2.89 25.84
CA THR A 42 -14.93 2.25 26.85
C THR A 42 -14.02 1.18 26.24
N GLY A 43 -14.40 0.63 25.08
CA GLY A 43 -13.69 -0.42 24.35
C GLY A 43 -12.94 0.07 23.11
N ARG A 44 -12.15 -0.82 22.51
CA ARG A 44 -11.43 -0.60 21.24
C ARG A 44 -11.51 -1.84 20.36
N PHE A 45 -11.53 -1.64 19.05
CA PHE A 45 -11.33 -2.73 18.10
C PHE A 45 -9.86 -3.17 18.04
N ALA A 46 -9.61 -4.31 17.40
CA ALA A 46 -8.26 -4.84 17.21
C ALA A 46 -7.34 -3.84 16.50
N ASN A 47 -7.92 -3.00 15.63
CA ASN A 47 -7.26 -1.79 15.15
C ASN A 47 -7.59 -0.61 16.08
N PRO A 48 -6.65 -0.12 16.92
CA PRO A 48 -6.90 0.97 17.85
C PRO A 48 -7.11 2.34 17.18
N ARG A 49 -6.82 2.43 15.88
CA ARG A 49 -7.05 3.63 15.05
C ARG A 49 -8.48 3.70 14.51
N THR A 50 -9.28 2.65 14.67
CA THR A 50 -10.71 2.75 14.38
C THR A 50 -11.39 3.53 15.51
N LYS A 51 -11.97 4.68 15.17
CA LYS A 51 -12.68 5.55 16.12
C LYS A 51 -14.16 5.62 15.79
N LEU A 52 -14.98 5.76 16.82
CA LEU A 52 -16.40 5.98 16.66
C LEU A 52 -16.66 7.42 16.20
N PHE A 53 -17.54 7.58 15.23
CA PHE A 53 -18.06 8.86 14.77
C PHE A 53 -19.46 9.06 15.36
N THR A 54 -19.53 9.76 16.49
CA THR A 54 -20.73 9.90 17.32
C THR A 54 -21.64 11.02 16.82
N THR A 55 -22.24 10.87 15.63
CA THR A 55 -23.25 11.82 15.11
C THR A 55 -24.68 11.33 15.23
N ARG A 56 -24.88 10.12 15.79
CA ARG A 56 -26.19 9.45 15.90
C ARG A 56 -26.45 8.96 17.31
N ASP A 57 -27.70 8.62 17.58
CA ASP A 57 -28.09 8.07 18.87
C ASP A 57 -27.40 6.71 19.12
N PRO A 58 -27.09 6.37 20.39
CA PRO A 58 -26.36 5.16 20.72
C PRO A 58 -27.01 3.85 20.23
N VAL A 59 -28.34 3.79 20.13
CA VAL A 59 -29.08 2.58 19.73
C VAL A 59 -28.88 2.31 18.24
N THR A 60 -29.03 3.35 17.42
CA THR A 60 -28.75 3.28 15.98
C THR A 60 -27.30 2.94 15.71
N VAL A 61 -26.36 3.62 16.38
CA VAL A 61 -24.92 3.34 16.29
C VAL A 61 -24.64 1.87 16.57
N ARG A 62 -25.16 1.35 17.69
CA ARG A 62 -24.89 -0.02 18.09
C ARG A 62 -25.46 -1.06 17.12
N THR A 63 -26.62 -0.77 16.54
CA THR A 63 -27.23 -1.60 15.49
C THR A 63 -26.38 -1.62 14.23
N MET A 64 -25.89 -0.46 13.79
CA MET A 64 -25.01 -0.36 12.62
C MET A 64 -23.66 -1.06 12.84
N LEU A 65 -23.09 -0.97 14.04
CA LEU A 65 -21.84 -1.65 14.40
C LEU A 65 -21.94 -3.19 14.28
N ALA A 66 -23.14 -3.77 14.45
CA ALA A 66 -23.37 -5.20 14.29
C ALA A 66 -23.53 -5.65 12.82
N ASP A 67 -23.81 -4.72 11.90
CA ASP A 67 -24.02 -5.02 10.48
C ASP A 67 -22.81 -4.60 9.66
N HIS A 68 -22.12 -5.59 9.07
CA HIS A 68 -20.97 -5.38 8.19
C HIS A 68 -21.26 -4.43 7.00
N ARG A 69 -22.53 -4.25 6.62
CA ARG A 69 -22.97 -3.38 5.52
C ARG A 69 -23.24 -1.95 5.96
N ARG A 70 -23.30 -1.70 7.28
CA ARG A 70 -23.64 -0.39 7.87
C ARG A 70 -22.54 0.16 8.76
N ILE A 71 -21.67 -0.69 9.33
CA ILE A 71 -20.60 -0.31 10.26
C ILE A 71 -19.72 0.84 9.73
N ALA A 72 -19.39 0.87 8.43
CA ALA A 72 -18.62 1.95 7.80
C ALA A 72 -19.25 3.35 7.95
N GLY A 73 -20.55 3.42 8.22
CA GLY A 73 -21.29 4.65 8.50
C GLY A 73 -21.18 5.15 9.94
N THR A 74 -20.47 4.44 10.82
CA THR A 74 -20.32 4.82 12.24
C THR A 74 -18.88 5.02 12.69
N ILE A 75 -17.90 4.71 11.84
CA ILE A 75 -16.49 4.72 12.22
C ILE A 75 -15.62 5.51 11.25
N LEU A 76 -14.54 6.05 11.78
CA LEU A 76 -13.47 6.72 11.05
C LEU A 76 -12.11 6.10 11.40
N SER A 77 -11.15 6.33 10.52
CA SER A 77 -9.75 5.96 10.70
C SER A 77 -8.93 7.15 11.22
N ASP A 78 -8.24 6.96 12.32
CA ASP A 78 -7.41 7.95 13.00
C ASP A 78 -5.92 7.74 12.71
N GLY A 79 -5.32 8.64 11.93
CA GLY A 79 -3.86 8.70 11.74
C GLY A 79 -3.23 7.53 10.97
N MET A 80 -3.97 6.89 10.05
CA MET A 80 -3.41 5.88 9.15
C MET A 80 -2.84 6.51 7.87
N PHE A 81 -1.69 6.01 7.40
CA PHE A 81 -1.08 6.45 6.14
C PHE A 81 -1.71 5.69 4.96
N ASN A 82 -2.33 6.41 4.03
CA ASN A 82 -2.93 5.78 2.86
C ASN A 82 -1.86 5.39 1.82
N VAL A 83 -1.73 4.09 1.52
CA VAL A 83 -0.79 3.56 0.52
C VAL A 83 -1.07 4.08 -0.91
N ASN A 84 -2.24 4.65 -1.14
CA ASN A 84 -2.59 5.31 -2.39
C ASN A 84 -2.07 6.75 -2.50
N SER A 85 -1.34 7.25 -1.50
CA SER A 85 -0.75 8.58 -1.53
C SER A 85 0.20 8.74 -2.73
N THR A 86 0.00 9.82 -3.47
CA THR A 86 0.84 10.22 -4.62
C THR A 86 1.87 11.30 -4.27
N SER A 87 2.04 11.60 -2.97
CA SER A 87 3.04 12.54 -2.46
C SER A 87 4.35 11.82 -2.16
N VAL A 88 5.41 12.23 -2.85
CA VAL A 88 6.77 11.70 -2.64
C VAL A 88 7.25 12.06 -1.23
N ASP A 89 7.02 13.29 -0.79
CA ASP A 89 7.47 13.73 0.53
C ASP A 89 6.71 13.03 1.66
N ALA A 90 5.43 12.70 1.47
CA ALA A 90 4.68 11.94 2.46
C ALA A 90 5.23 10.50 2.62
N TRP A 91 5.57 9.84 1.52
CA TRP A 91 6.24 8.54 1.54
C TRP A 91 7.64 8.62 2.13
N ALA A 92 8.42 9.64 1.76
CA ALA A 92 9.75 9.86 2.30
C ALA A 92 9.71 10.09 3.82
N ALA A 93 8.76 10.89 4.31
CA ALA A 93 8.56 11.13 5.74
C ALA A 93 8.16 9.84 6.49
N LEU A 94 7.27 9.03 5.92
CA LEU A 94 6.91 7.73 6.51
C LEU A 94 8.12 6.80 6.59
N LEU A 95 8.88 6.65 5.51
CA LEU A 95 10.07 5.80 5.47
C LEU A 95 11.18 6.33 6.40
N ALA A 96 11.33 7.65 6.50
CA ALA A 96 12.26 8.31 7.41
C ALA A 96 11.92 8.10 8.89
N SER A 97 10.71 7.62 9.24
CA SER A 97 10.42 7.20 10.62
C SER A 97 11.37 6.10 11.11
N ALA A 98 11.90 5.28 10.18
CA ALA A 98 12.91 4.26 10.45
C ALA A 98 14.25 4.83 10.97
N LYS A 99 14.47 6.16 10.86
CA LYS A 99 15.64 6.83 11.46
C LYS A 99 15.65 6.74 12.99
N ARG A 100 14.47 6.56 13.60
CA ARG A 100 14.29 6.40 15.06
C ARG A 100 14.56 4.98 15.56
N ASN A 101 14.79 4.02 14.68
CA ASN A 101 15.07 2.64 15.09
C ASN A 101 16.47 2.57 15.72
N VAL A 102 16.55 2.47 17.05
CA VAL A 102 17.80 2.26 17.80
C VAL A 102 18.06 0.76 17.88
N MET A 103 19.22 0.30 17.41
CA MET A 103 19.48 -1.15 17.29
C MET A 103 20.98 -1.45 17.14
N GLY A 104 21.43 -2.54 17.77
CA GLY A 104 22.85 -2.86 17.84
C GLY A 104 23.63 -1.84 18.66
N SER A 105 24.84 -1.49 18.21
CA SER A 105 25.67 -0.43 18.80
C SER A 105 25.29 0.98 18.34
N ALA A 106 24.30 1.12 17.45
CA ALA A 106 23.97 2.39 16.81
C ALA A 106 22.88 3.17 17.56
N THR A 107 23.21 4.38 18.00
CA THR A 107 22.22 5.40 18.42
C THR A 107 21.48 5.95 17.20
N GLU A 108 20.37 6.65 17.41
CA GLU A 108 19.61 7.23 16.30
C GLU A 108 20.44 8.16 15.40
N LEU A 109 21.54 8.74 15.88
CA LEU A 109 22.36 9.70 15.13
C LEU A 109 23.47 9.09 14.25
N LEU A 110 23.75 7.79 14.36
CA LEU A 110 24.85 7.14 13.64
C LEU A 110 24.40 6.49 12.32
N PRO A 111 25.25 6.38 11.28
CA PRO A 111 26.55 7.04 11.10
C PRO A 111 26.45 8.55 10.87
N GLY A 112 25.25 9.06 10.63
CA GLY A 112 24.95 10.48 10.49
C GLY A 112 23.44 10.69 10.43
N SER A 113 22.97 11.90 10.73
CA SER A 113 21.55 12.24 10.72
C SER A 113 20.89 12.12 9.35
N ASP A 114 21.68 12.06 8.28
CA ASP A 114 21.26 11.89 6.89
C ASP A 114 21.41 10.44 6.38
N LYS A 115 21.90 9.51 7.22
CA LYS A 115 22.36 8.15 6.84
C LYS A 115 21.94 7.06 7.84
N ASN A 116 20.87 7.29 8.57
CA ASN A 116 20.47 6.51 9.76
C ASN A 116 19.10 5.82 9.63
N ALA A 117 18.49 5.77 8.44
CA ALA A 117 17.20 5.11 8.27
C ALA A 117 17.38 3.58 8.22
N ARG A 118 17.04 2.88 9.31
CA ARG A 118 17.37 1.45 9.51
C ARG A 118 16.17 0.55 9.29
N PHE A 119 16.30 -0.40 8.37
CA PHE A 119 15.32 -1.45 8.08
C PHE A 119 15.89 -2.80 8.54
N PRO A 120 15.56 -3.25 9.76
CA PRO A 120 15.99 -4.55 10.23
C PRO A 120 15.37 -5.68 9.41
N ARG A 121 16.14 -6.76 9.30
CA ARG A 121 15.64 -8.11 9.07
C ARG A 121 16.18 -8.97 10.21
N ALA A 122 15.40 -9.92 10.74
CA ALA A 122 15.74 -10.79 11.87
C ALA A 122 17.26 -11.04 12.04
N VAL A 123 17.89 -10.30 12.94
CA VAL A 123 19.33 -10.35 13.27
C VAL A 123 19.47 -10.31 14.78
N ARG A 124 20.43 -11.07 15.32
CA ARG A 124 20.81 -10.95 16.73
C ARG A 124 21.44 -9.57 16.95
N ALA A 125 20.84 -8.79 17.83
CA ALA A 125 21.21 -7.40 18.07
C ALA A 125 22.54 -7.22 18.83
N ASP A 126 23.17 -8.30 19.30
CA ASP A 126 24.43 -8.24 20.02
C ASP A 126 25.61 -8.13 19.04
N SER A 127 26.17 -6.91 18.94
CA SER A 127 27.39 -6.56 18.19
C SER A 127 27.24 -6.30 16.67
N ALA A 128 26.02 -6.14 16.16
CA ALA A 128 25.80 -5.80 14.75
C ALA A 128 26.28 -4.37 14.43
N ASP A 129 27.25 -4.25 13.51
CA ASP A 129 27.71 -2.97 12.96
C ASP A 129 26.60 -2.31 12.12
N TYR A 130 26.51 -0.98 12.15
CA TYR A 130 25.68 -0.26 11.19
C TYR A 130 26.26 -0.44 9.79
N ASN A 131 25.44 -0.89 8.84
CA ASN A 131 25.86 -1.02 7.46
C ASN A 131 25.22 0.06 6.59
N TYR A 132 26.05 1.03 6.20
CA TYR A 132 25.71 2.05 5.23
C TYR A 132 26.55 1.86 3.96
N LYS A 133 25.90 1.39 2.89
CA LYS A 133 26.46 1.23 1.54
C LYS A 133 27.72 0.34 1.44
N TYR A 134 27.97 -0.57 2.38
CA TYR A 134 29.08 -1.50 2.22
C TYR A 134 28.78 -2.55 1.15
N ALA A 135 29.80 -2.83 0.35
CA ALA A 135 29.87 -3.92 -0.59
C ALA A 135 29.46 -5.26 0.02
N PHE A 136 28.79 -6.14 -0.74
CA PHE A 136 28.51 -7.51 -0.27
C PHE A 136 29.77 -8.38 -0.04
N SER A 137 30.92 -7.96 -0.56
CA SER A 137 32.22 -8.58 -0.25
C SER A 137 32.74 -8.22 1.14
N ASP A 138 32.17 -7.20 1.79
CA ASP A 138 32.51 -6.83 3.16
C ASP A 138 31.70 -7.68 4.16
N LYS A 139 32.36 -8.20 5.20
CA LYS A 139 31.70 -8.94 6.28
C LYS A 139 30.55 -8.14 6.93
N LYS A 140 30.67 -6.81 6.97
CA LYS A 140 29.63 -5.92 7.52
C LYS A 140 28.33 -6.00 6.72
N ALA A 141 28.35 -6.43 5.45
CA ALA A 141 27.14 -6.67 4.64
C ALA A 141 26.29 -7.85 5.12
N TRP A 142 26.87 -8.71 5.95
CA TRP A 142 26.26 -9.94 6.41
C TRP A 142 25.87 -9.92 7.89
N THR A 143 26.32 -8.92 8.65
CA THR A 143 26.15 -8.83 10.10
C THR A 143 25.52 -7.50 10.56
N GLY A 144 24.62 -6.92 9.76
CA GLY A 144 24.12 -5.56 10.00
C GLY A 144 22.72 -5.28 9.45
N LEU A 145 22.31 -4.02 9.61
CA LEU A 145 20.99 -3.49 9.22
C LEU A 145 21.06 -2.81 7.86
N ALA A 146 20.04 -2.99 7.02
CA ALA A 146 19.91 -2.19 5.81
C ALA A 146 19.69 -0.72 6.21
N THR A 147 20.73 0.11 6.08
CA THR A 147 20.69 1.52 6.45
C THR A 147 20.69 2.40 5.20
N LEU A 148 19.67 3.24 5.05
CA LEU A 148 19.49 4.14 3.92
C LEU A 148 19.85 5.58 4.29
N ASP A 149 20.37 6.32 3.32
CA ASP A 149 20.47 7.78 3.39
C ASP A 149 19.20 8.49 2.88
N ASP A 150 19.13 9.79 3.16
CA ASP A 150 17.98 10.64 2.78
C ASP A 150 17.75 10.68 1.26
N ALA A 151 18.81 10.56 0.44
CA ALA A 151 18.68 10.50 -1.02
C ALA A 151 18.08 9.17 -1.49
N GLN A 152 18.50 8.04 -0.89
CA GLN A 152 17.94 6.71 -1.10
C GLN A 152 16.48 6.64 -0.64
N ILE A 153 16.15 7.25 0.49
CA ILE A 153 14.76 7.36 0.97
C ILE A 153 13.91 8.15 -0.02
N LYS A 154 14.39 9.31 -0.49
CA LYS A 154 13.66 10.15 -1.45
C LYS A 154 13.47 9.46 -2.80
N LEU A 155 14.49 8.75 -3.28
CA LEU A 155 14.42 7.99 -4.53
C LEU A 155 13.47 6.80 -4.40
N LEU A 156 13.53 6.05 -3.29
CA LEU A 156 12.58 4.97 -3.00
C LEU A 156 11.14 5.50 -2.93
N ALA A 157 10.90 6.61 -2.24
CA ALA A 157 9.60 7.25 -2.15
C ALA A 157 9.05 7.66 -3.53
N LYS A 158 9.91 8.25 -4.39
CA LYS A 158 9.56 8.57 -5.78
C LYS A 158 9.16 7.30 -6.54
N SER A 159 9.96 6.24 -6.45
CA SER A 159 9.68 4.97 -7.12
C SER A 159 8.39 4.29 -6.63
N ILE A 160 8.03 4.41 -5.34
CA ILE A 160 6.75 3.92 -4.79
C ILE A 160 5.57 4.69 -5.40
N VAL A 161 5.67 6.02 -5.49
CA VAL A 161 4.62 6.85 -6.09
C VAL A 161 4.45 6.53 -7.58
N GLU A 162 5.54 6.37 -8.33
CA GLU A 162 5.49 6.00 -9.74
C GLU A 162 4.90 4.60 -9.95
N GLU A 163 5.27 3.63 -9.11
CA GLU A 163 4.71 2.27 -9.15
C GLU A 163 3.21 2.29 -8.83
N THR A 164 2.80 3.10 -7.85
CA THR A 164 1.38 3.30 -7.50
C THR A 164 0.61 3.90 -8.68
N ARG A 165 1.09 5.01 -9.25
CA ARG A 165 0.47 5.64 -10.44
C ARG A 165 0.39 4.69 -11.64
N MET A 166 1.37 3.81 -11.78
CA MET A 166 1.37 2.81 -12.83
C MET A 166 0.29 1.73 -12.56
N ARG A 167 0.23 1.19 -11.34
CA ARG A 167 -0.69 0.11 -10.95
C ARG A 167 -2.16 0.51 -10.91
N ILE A 168 -2.48 1.77 -10.60
CA ILE A 168 -3.88 2.24 -10.60
C ILE A 168 -4.51 2.22 -12.00
N ARG A 169 -3.71 2.18 -13.07
CA ARG A 169 -4.19 2.04 -14.45
C ARG A 169 -4.63 0.61 -14.77
N TYR A 170 -4.28 -0.37 -13.93
CA TYR A 170 -4.69 -1.75 -14.11
C TYR A 170 -5.94 -2.06 -13.30
N ASN A 171 -7.05 -2.16 -14.03
CA ASN A 171 -8.37 -2.42 -13.48
C ASN A 171 -8.60 -3.91 -13.14
N HIS A 172 -7.83 -4.83 -13.72
CA HIS A 172 -7.89 -6.27 -13.39
C HIS A 172 -6.66 -6.68 -12.55
N ARG A 173 -6.89 -7.37 -11.45
CA ARG A 173 -5.84 -7.69 -10.46
C ARG A 173 -5.73 -9.19 -10.13
N TYR A 174 -6.61 -10.00 -10.71
CA TYR A 174 -6.59 -11.46 -10.62
C TYR A 174 -7.20 -12.09 -11.88
N GLN A 175 -6.75 -13.30 -12.21
CA GLN A 175 -6.98 -14.00 -13.49
C GLN A 175 -8.44 -14.35 -13.79
N TYR A 176 -9.31 -14.43 -12.77
CA TYR A 176 -10.70 -14.89 -12.89
C TYR A 176 -11.74 -13.78 -12.70
N GLY A 177 -11.33 -12.50 -12.80
CA GLY A 177 -12.09 -11.39 -12.24
C GLY A 177 -13.14 -10.69 -13.10
N ILE A 178 -13.24 -11.00 -14.39
CA ILE A 178 -14.30 -10.44 -15.22
C ILE A 178 -15.40 -11.49 -15.37
N LYS A 179 -16.36 -11.48 -14.44
CA LYS A 179 -17.69 -12.06 -14.70
C LYS A 179 -18.56 -10.95 -15.27
N ASN A 180 -19.17 -11.19 -16.44
CA ASN A 180 -20.19 -10.29 -16.97
C ASN A 180 -21.31 -10.09 -15.92
N GLY A 181 -21.63 -8.83 -15.61
CA GLY A 181 -22.70 -8.47 -14.67
C GLY A 181 -22.30 -8.13 -13.23
N LEU A 182 -21.00 -8.13 -12.88
CA LEU A 182 -20.54 -7.67 -11.56
C LEU A 182 -20.20 -6.17 -11.57
N ASP A 183 -20.99 -5.37 -10.84
CA ASP A 183 -20.79 -3.92 -10.68
C ASP A 183 -19.42 -3.56 -10.07
N VAL A 184 -18.85 -4.41 -9.20
CA VAL A 184 -17.60 -4.14 -8.45
C VAL A 184 -16.32 -4.14 -9.27
N HIS A 185 -16.34 -4.81 -10.43
CA HIS A 185 -15.18 -4.91 -11.32
C HIS A 185 -15.40 -4.14 -12.62
N TYR A 186 -16.51 -3.40 -12.72
CA TYR A 186 -16.81 -2.62 -13.90
C TYR A 186 -15.89 -1.40 -13.95
N VAL A 187 -15.24 -1.21 -15.09
CA VAL A 187 -14.44 -0.02 -15.36
C VAL A 187 -15.38 1.18 -15.36
N ILE A 188 -15.34 1.98 -14.30
CA ILE A 188 -16.15 3.19 -14.23
C ILE A 188 -15.62 4.14 -15.30
N LYS A 189 -16.44 4.44 -16.30
CA LYS A 189 -16.15 5.47 -17.30
C LYS A 189 -16.85 6.75 -16.90
N ASN A 190 -16.09 7.83 -16.72
CA ASN A 190 -16.64 9.16 -16.49
C ASN A 190 -16.24 10.08 -17.62
N ARG A 191 -17.24 10.67 -18.29
CA ARG A 191 -17.04 11.51 -19.50
C ARG A 191 -16.15 10.83 -20.55
N GLY A 192 -16.31 9.52 -20.74
CA GLY A 192 -15.54 8.73 -21.70
C GLY A 192 -14.16 8.25 -21.23
N VAL A 193 -13.71 8.66 -20.03
CA VAL A 193 -12.39 8.28 -19.47
C VAL A 193 -12.54 7.18 -18.43
N GLU A 194 -11.72 6.14 -18.52
CA GLU A 194 -11.63 5.09 -17.51
C GLU A 194 -11.05 5.66 -16.21
N VAL A 195 -11.77 5.50 -15.11
CA VAL A 195 -11.35 5.98 -13.79
C VAL A 195 -10.31 4.99 -13.21
N PRO A 196 -9.09 5.44 -12.86
CA PRO A 196 -8.11 4.59 -12.21
C PRO A 196 -8.63 4.03 -10.90
N LEU A 197 -8.40 2.73 -10.66
CA LEU A 197 -8.79 2.09 -9.41
C LEU A 197 -7.61 2.18 -8.41
N PRO A 198 -7.75 2.76 -7.22
CA PRO A 198 -6.70 2.68 -6.18
C PRO A 198 -6.59 1.26 -5.60
N TYR A 199 -5.57 0.97 -4.80
CA TYR A 199 -5.55 -0.23 -3.97
C TYR A 199 -6.73 -0.22 -3.01
N ILE A 200 -7.61 -1.21 -3.10
CA ILE A 200 -8.78 -1.34 -2.21
C ILE A 200 -8.44 -2.14 -0.94
N GLY A 201 -7.40 -2.98 -0.98
CA GLY A 201 -6.89 -3.70 0.19
C GLY A 201 -5.36 -3.79 0.17
N LEU A 202 -4.76 -3.92 1.37
CA LEU A 202 -3.30 -4.05 1.51
C LEU A 202 -2.75 -5.26 0.76
N ALA A 203 -3.53 -6.33 0.60
CA ALA A 203 -3.14 -7.48 -0.22
C ALA A 203 -2.80 -7.09 -1.67
N GLN A 204 -3.50 -6.10 -2.25
CA GLN A 204 -3.20 -5.62 -3.60
C GLN A 204 -1.95 -4.74 -3.64
N PHE A 205 -1.65 -4.03 -2.56
CA PHE A 205 -0.43 -3.25 -2.46
C PHE A 205 0.81 -4.15 -2.27
N VAL A 206 0.69 -5.15 -1.39
CA VAL A 206 1.77 -6.06 -0.99
C VAL A 206 2.02 -7.16 -2.02
N ASN A 207 0.97 -7.75 -2.59
CA ASN A 207 1.13 -8.90 -3.48
C ASN A 207 1.26 -8.50 -4.95
N ARG A 208 1.79 -9.43 -5.74
CA ARG A 208 1.75 -9.36 -7.20
C ARG A 208 0.31 -9.47 -7.71
N PHE A 209 0.03 -8.88 -8.86
CA PHE A 209 -1.27 -9.03 -9.54
C PHE A 209 -1.24 -10.30 -10.39
N ASN A 210 -1.99 -11.32 -9.97
CA ASN A 210 -2.00 -12.61 -10.66
C ASN A 210 -2.99 -12.61 -11.81
N CYS A 211 -2.72 -11.85 -12.85
CA CYS A 211 -3.58 -11.72 -14.03
C CYS A 211 -2.73 -11.95 -15.28
N GLY A 212 -2.97 -13.06 -15.97
CA GLY A 212 -2.17 -13.53 -17.11
C GLY A 212 -2.18 -12.61 -18.34
N GLN A 213 -3.05 -11.59 -18.36
CA GLN A 213 -3.12 -10.61 -19.44
C GLN A 213 -2.14 -9.43 -19.25
N TYR A 214 -1.60 -9.21 -18.05
CA TYR A 214 -0.70 -8.08 -17.84
C TYR A 214 0.76 -8.44 -18.11
N PRO A 215 1.52 -7.50 -18.68
CA PRO A 215 2.95 -7.69 -18.87
C PRO A 215 3.63 -7.97 -17.52
N ASN A 216 4.87 -8.45 -17.60
CA ASN A 216 5.82 -8.72 -16.50
C ASN A 216 5.88 -7.64 -15.39
N GLN A 217 5.30 -6.47 -15.63
CA GLN A 217 5.40 -5.29 -14.80
C GLN A 217 4.71 -5.37 -13.43
N VAL A 218 3.64 -6.16 -13.29
CA VAL A 218 2.88 -6.26 -12.01
C VAL A 218 2.67 -7.70 -11.54
N SER A 219 2.99 -8.69 -12.38
CA SER A 219 2.66 -10.10 -12.18
C SER A 219 3.69 -10.89 -11.39
N PHE A 220 4.93 -10.39 -11.27
CA PHE A 220 5.99 -11.08 -10.56
C PHE A 220 6.19 -10.63 -9.12
N GLN A 221 5.89 -9.37 -8.79
CA GLN A 221 6.22 -8.79 -7.49
C GLN A 221 5.17 -7.79 -7.00
N GLY A 222 5.21 -7.49 -5.70
CA GLY A 222 4.40 -6.45 -5.05
C GLY A 222 4.85 -5.02 -5.40
N CYS A 223 4.07 -4.02 -4.98
CA CYS A 223 4.36 -2.62 -5.26
C CYS A 223 5.72 -2.18 -4.67
N LEU A 224 5.95 -2.46 -3.39
CA LEU A 224 7.19 -2.04 -2.72
C LEU A 224 8.41 -2.73 -3.32
N GLN A 225 8.32 -4.03 -3.62
CA GLN A 225 9.45 -4.75 -4.20
C GLN A 225 9.81 -4.20 -5.60
N ASN A 226 8.82 -3.91 -6.44
CA ASN A 226 9.07 -3.25 -7.73
C ASN A 226 9.66 -1.84 -7.55
N ALA A 227 9.19 -1.08 -6.56
CA ALA A 227 9.73 0.24 -6.28
C ALA A 227 11.21 0.19 -5.88
N ILE A 228 11.63 -0.82 -5.10
CA ILE A 228 13.04 -1.07 -4.79
C ILE A 228 13.83 -1.31 -6.08
N LEU A 229 13.33 -2.15 -7.00
CA LEU A 229 14.01 -2.42 -8.27
C LEU A 229 14.15 -1.18 -9.15
N ARG A 230 13.11 -0.36 -9.23
CA ARG A 230 13.13 0.90 -9.98
C ARG A 230 14.17 1.86 -9.41
N ALA A 231 14.19 2.02 -8.08
CA ALA A 231 15.18 2.83 -7.41
C ALA A 231 16.61 2.33 -7.68
N ASP A 232 16.82 1.02 -7.75
CA ASP A 232 18.12 0.41 -8.06
C ASP A 232 18.56 0.60 -9.51
N VAL A 233 17.62 0.65 -10.46
CA VAL A 233 17.90 1.07 -11.84
C VAL A 233 18.28 2.55 -11.88
N ASP A 234 17.61 3.37 -11.06
CA ASP A 234 17.85 4.81 -10.96
C ASP A 234 19.08 5.13 -10.06
N GLY A 235 19.86 4.13 -9.65
CA GLY A 235 21.14 4.29 -8.96
C GLY A 235 21.10 4.31 -7.43
N ALA A 236 19.96 4.03 -6.81
CA ALA A 236 19.82 3.99 -5.35
C ALA A 236 20.64 2.86 -4.69
N ASN A 237 20.85 1.75 -5.41
CA ASN A 237 21.58 0.58 -4.97
C ASN A 237 21.07 -0.03 -3.64
N LEU A 238 19.77 0.01 -3.39
CA LEU A 238 19.04 -0.47 -2.21
C LEU A 238 19.16 -1.98 -2.01
N SER A 239 18.99 -2.77 -3.08
CA SER A 239 19.10 -4.24 -3.01
C SER A 239 20.42 -4.77 -3.58
N ASN A 240 21.05 -4.03 -4.49
CA ASN A 240 22.33 -4.35 -5.13
C ASN A 240 23.47 -3.43 -4.64
N ARG A 241 24.08 -3.75 -3.49
CA ARG A 241 25.09 -2.91 -2.81
C ARG A 241 26.48 -2.90 -3.46
N ASN A 242 26.64 -3.33 -4.72
CA ASN A 242 27.90 -3.25 -5.45
C ASN A 242 27.72 -3.24 -6.98
N SER A 243 28.67 -2.59 -7.66
CA SER A 243 28.92 -2.76 -9.10
C SER A 243 30.36 -3.29 -9.32
N PRO A 244 30.55 -4.27 -10.21
CA PRO A 244 29.51 -5.12 -10.78
C PRO A 244 29.21 -6.27 -9.81
N MET A 245 27.96 -6.37 -9.38
CA MET A 245 27.46 -7.68 -8.99
C MET A 245 27.23 -8.48 -10.27
N THR A 246 27.87 -9.65 -10.39
CA THR A 246 27.47 -10.61 -11.40
C THR A 246 25.99 -10.89 -11.19
N SER A 247 25.16 -10.64 -12.22
CA SER A 247 23.75 -11.01 -12.20
C SER A 247 23.63 -12.45 -11.71
N ALA A 248 22.61 -12.76 -10.89
CA ALA A 248 22.31 -14.17 -10.64
C ALA A 248 22.24 -14.87 -12.00
N PRO A 249 22.84 -16.07 -12.14
CA PRO A 249 22.77 -16.78 -13.40
C PRO A 249 21.31 -16.82 -13.86
N TYR A 250 21.03 -16.15 -14.98
CA TYR A 250 19.78 -16.32 -15.68
C TYR A 250 19.72 -17.80 -16.07
N TYR A 251 18.71 -18.51 -15.57
CA TYR A 251 18.41 -19.86 -16.00
C TYR A 251 17.65 -19.73 -17.32
N ASP A 252 18.40 -19.66 -18.42
CA ASP A 252 17.87 -19.78 -19.79
C ASP A 252 17.73 -21.24 -20.18
N GLU A 253 17.03 -21.47 -21.29
CA GLU A 253 16.83 -22.78 -21.90
C GLU A 253 18.14 -23.54 -22.20
N ASN A 254 19.26 -22.84 -22.40
CA ASN A 254 20.55 -23.47 -22.69
C ASN A 254 21.16 -24.13 -21.45
N LYS A 255 20.94 -23.57 -20.25
CA LYS A 255 21.29 -24.19 -18.97
C LYS A 255 20.28 -25.25 -18.51
N LEU A 256 19.24 -25.54 -19.33
CA LEU A 256 18.22 -26.58 -19.11
C LEU A 256 18.49 -27.87 -19.88
N THR A 257 19.62 -28.00 -20.58
CA THR A 257 19.99 -29.30 -21.15
C THR A 257 20.10 -30.29 -20.00
N ALA A 258 19.18 -31.26 -19.97
CA ALA A 258 19.16 -32.32 -18.97
C ALA A 258 20.54 -32.96 -18.94
N VAL A 259 21.30 -32.73 -17.88
CA VAL A 259 22.53 -33.50 -17.66
C VAL A 259 22.07 -34.91 -17.30
N PRO A 260 22.46 -35.96 -18.06
CA PRO A 260 22.06 -37.34 -17.79
C PRO A 260 22.37 -37.79 -16.36
N SER A 261 23.23 -37.07 -15.64
CA SER A 261 23.62 -37.29 -14.25
C SER A 261 22.55 -36.98 -13.19
N ASN A 262 21.39 -36.38 -13.54
CA ASN A 262 20.36 -36.00 -12.55
C ASN A 262 19.25 -37.06 -12.35
N PHE A 263 19.42 -38.26 -12.91
CA PHE A 263 18.52 -39.40 -12.72
C PHE A 263 19.19 -40.45 -11.81
N GLY A 264 18.88 -40.41 -10.52
CA GLY A 264 19.38 -41.37 -9.55
C GLY A 264 18.76 -41.18 -8.16
N PRO A 265 18.69 -42.23 -7.31
CA PRO A 265 18.21 -42.11 -5.93
C PRO A 265 19.04 -41.08 -5.15
N GLY A 266 18.40 -40.10 -4.52
CA GLY A 266 19.07 -39.04 -3.77
C GLY A 266 19.36 -37.75 -4.56
N LEU A 267 19.00 -37.72 -5.85
CA LEU A 267 19.08 -36.51 -6.68
C LEU A 267 17.72 -35.82 -6.74
N ILE A 268 17.70 -34.48 -6.67
CA ILE A 268 16.47 -33.68 -6.70
C ILE A 268 16.03 -33.54 -8.16
N PRO A 269 14.90 -34.13 -8.59
CA PRO A 269 14.41 -33.96 -9.95
C PRO A 269 13.91 -32.53 -10.10
N TYR A 270 14.67 -31.68 -10.79
CA TYR A 270 14.27 -30.30 -11.04
C TYR A 270 13.26 -30.24 -12.19
N VAL A 271 11.99 -29.99 -11.86
CA VAL A 271 11.00 -29.53 -12.85
C VAL A 271 11.14 -28.02 -12.99
N THR A 272 11.43 -27.56 -14.19
CA THR A 272 11.61 -26.13 -14.50
C THR A 272 10.28 -25.39 -14.45
N ASN A 273 10.31 -24.17 -13.91
CA ASN A 273 9.35 -23.14 -14.25
C ASN A 273 10.12 -21.81 -14.35
N GLY A 274 10.45 -21.41 -15.58
CA GLY A 274 11.33 -20.28 -15.92
C GLY A 274 10.84 -18.90 -15.46
N TYR A 275 9.71 -18.84 -14.76
CA TYR A 275 9.05 -17.61 -14.31
C TYR A 275 9.15 -17.34 -12.80
N ASN A 276 9.82 -18.21 -12.04
CA ASN A 276 9.72 -18.18 -10.57
C ASN A 276 10.61 -17.15 -9.86
N VAL A 277 11.68 -16.62 -10.49
CA VAL A 277 12.57 -15.61 -9.87
C VAL A 277 12.86 -14.45 -10.84
N ASN A 278 11.81 -13.82 -11.34
CA ASN A 278 11.94 -12.60 -12.16
C ASN A 278 11.94 -11.35 -11.27
N ALA A 279 13.04 -10.60 -11.32
CA ALA A 279 13.20 -9.29 -10.70
C ALA A 279 13.78 -8.28 -11.69
N ALA A 280 13.07 -8.08 -12.78
CA ALA A 280 13.35 -7.00 -13.72
C ALA A 280 12.60 -5.72 -13.35
N ASP A 281 13.22 -4.57 -13.61
CA ASP A 281 12.49 -3.30 -13.61
C ASP A 281 11.45 -3.34 -14.75
N PRO A 282 10.16 -3.11 -14.46
CA PRO A 282 9.10 -3.08 -15.45
C PRO A 282 9.31 -2.08 -16.60
N ARG A 283 10.02 -0.98 -16.35
CA ARG A 283 10.21 0.14 -17.28
C ARG A 283 11.24 -0.19 -18.35
N THR A 284 12.34 -0.83 -17.95
CA THR A 284 13.53 -1.04 -18.79
C THR A 284 13.80 -2.50 -19.10
N GLY A 285 13.15 -3.44 -18.40
CA GLY A 285 13.50 -4.86 -18.46
C GLY A 285 14.84 -5.19 -17.81
N THR A 286 15.48 -4.24 -17.12
CA THR A 286 16.79 -4.45 -16.48
C THR A 286 16.65 -5.41 -15.31
N TYR A 287 17.29 -6.58 -15.42
CA TYR A 287 17.31 -7.58 -14.36
C TYR A 287 18.17 -7.13 -13.18
N LYS A 288 17.60 -7.23 -11.98
CA LYS A 288 18.24 -6.97 -10.68
C LYS A 288 18.20 -8.21 -9.78
N SER A 289 17.95 -9.39 -10.35
CA SER A 289 18.09 -10.66 -9.63
C SER A 289 19.57 -10.95 -9.36
N HIS A 290 19.90 -11.25 -8.10
CA HIS A 290 21.22 -11.70 -7.69
C HIS A 290 21.10 -12.74 -6.56
N SER A 291 22.11 -13.60 -6.39
CA SER A 291 22.09 -14.67 -5.36
C SER A 291 22.00 -14.11 -3.93
N LEU A 292 22.43 -12.87 -3.73
CA LEU A 292 22.46 -12.20 -2.43
C LEU A 292 21.16 -11.41 -2.12
N ARG A 293 20.07 -11.62 -2.88
CA ARG A 293 18.81 -10.83 -2.82
C ARG A 293 18.06 -10.95 -1.48
N ALA A 294 18.49 -11.83 -0.59
CA ALA A 294 17.96 -11.96 0.76
C ALA A 294 19.05 -11.74 1.84
N ALA A 295 20.23 -11.22 1.46
CA ALA A 295 21.22 -10.82 2.45
C ALA A 295 20.63 -9.74 3.38
N PRO A 296 21.03 -9.69 4.66
CA PRO A 296 20.48 -8.74 5.64
C PRO A 296 20.51 -7.27 5.20
N THR A 297 21.47 -6.89 4.36
CA THR A 297 21.65 -5.51 3.87
C THR A 297 21.09 -5.25 2.48
N SER A 298 20.55 -6.28 1.84
CA SER A 298 19.76 -6.17 0.60
C SER A 298 18.32 -5.85 0.99
N LEU A 299 17.87 -4.62 0.73
CA LEU A 299 16.54 -4.17 1.13
C LEU A 299 15.45 -4.98 0.40
N MET A 300 14.49 -5.49 1.15
CA MET A 300 13.32 -6.20 0.64
C MET A 300 12.03 -5.52 1.09
N GLN A 301 10.96 -5.80 0.36
CA GLN A 301 9.62 -5.35 0.72
C GLN A 301 9.24 -5.74 2.17
N SER A 302 9.69 -6.91 2.64
CA SER A 302 9.45 -7.36 4.01
C SER A 302 10.00 -6.38 5.05
N ASP A 303 11.20 -5.84 4.84
CA ASP A 303 11.86 -4.98 5.83
C ASP A 303 11.16 -3.63 5.93
N ILE A 304 10.65 -3.11 4.80
CA ILE A 304 9.81 -1.91 4.78
C ILE A 304 8.49 -2.17 5.52
N LEU A 305 7.84 -3.31 5.24
CA LEU A 305 6.57 -3.65 5.89
C LEU A 305 6.73 -3.91 7.39
N GLU A 306 7.87 -4.46 7.82
CA GLU A 306 8.19 -4.61 9.23
C GLU A 306 8.33 -3.24 9.93
N ALA A 307 9.00 -2.28 9.27
CA ALA A 307 9.22 -0.96 9.83
C ALA A 307 7.96 -0.08 9.87
N VAL A 308 7.17 -0.03 8.78
CA VAL A 308 6.07 0.94 8.63
C VAL A 308 4.69 0.31 8.43
N GLY A 309 4.60 -1.02 8.29
CA GLY A 309 3.37 -1.72 7.90
C GLY A 309 2.20 -1.52 8.87
N SER A 310 2.47 -1.35 10.16
CA SER A 310 1.44 -1.07 11.17
C SER A 310 0.75 0.28 10.97
N SER A 311 1.36 1.21 10.23
CA SER A 311 0.81 2.54 9.95
C SER A 311 0.13 2.61 8.57
N LEU A 312 0.27 1.58 7.73
CA LEU A 312 -0.28 1.56 6.38
C LEU A 312 -1.76 1.20 6.37
N SER A 313 -2.50 1.82 5.46
CA SER A 313 -3.91 1.54 5.18
C SER A 313 -4.23 1.80 3.72
N THR A 314 -5.25 1.15 3.16
CA THR A 314 -5.87 1.57 1.90
C THR A 314 -6.98 2.59 2.12
N ARG A 315 -7.41 2.74 3.38
CA ARG A 315 -8.50 3.60 3.84
C ARG A 315 -7.94 4.77 4.67
N SER A 316 -8.36 5.99 4.35
CA SER A 316 -8.15 7.22 5.13
C SER A 316 -9.41 8.06 5.02
N ASP A 317 -9.87 8.66 6.11
CA ASP A 317 -11.03 9.56 6.03
C ASP A 317 -10.62 11.01 5.74
N THR A 318 -9.33 11.35 5.78
CA THR A 318 -8.83 12.70 5.47
C THR A 318 -7.80 12.65 4.34
N PHE A 319 -7.89 13.60 3.41
CA PHE A 319 -7.05 13.69 2.23
C PHE A 319 -6.61 15.13 1.99
N VAL A 320 -5.43 15.26 1.41
CA VAL A 320 -4.95 16.53 0.85
C VAL A 320 -5.02 16.41 -0.67
N ILE A 321 -5.81 17.28 -1.29
CA ILE A 321 -5.94 17.36 -2.74
C ILE A 321 -5.20 18.61 -3.20
N ARG A 322 -4.28 18.43 -4.15
CA ARG A 322 -3.57 19.52 -4.81
C ARG A 322 -4.02 19.64 -6.25
N CYS A 323 -4.39 20.84 -6.65
CA CYS A 323 -4.86 21.18 -7.99
C CYS A 323 -3.94 22.25 -8.58
N TYR A 324 -3.72 22.17 -9.89
CA TYR A 324 -3.05 23.19 -10.69
C TYR A 324 -4.02 23.70 -11.74
N GLY A 325 -4.04 25.01 -11.94
CA GLY A 325 -4.70 25.64 -13.06
C GLY A 325 -3.81 26.71 -13.64
N ASP A 326 -3.76 26.79 -14.96
CA ASP A 326 -3.02 27.81 -15.69
C ASP A 326 -3.84 28.47 -16.79
N VAL A 327 -3.37 29.64 -17.17
CA VAL A 327 -3.89 30.40 -18.30
C VAL A 327 -2.75 30.56 -19.28
N THR A 328 -2.94 30.05 -20.49
CA THR A 328 -2.02 30.22 -21.61
C THR A 328 -2.37 31.46 -22.43
N ASP A 329 -1.40 31.99 -23.16
CA ASP A 329 -1.62 33.08 -24.10
C ASP A 329 -2.57 32.63 -25.23
N PRO A 330 -3.67 33.35 -25.51
CA PRO A 330 -4.56 33.06 -26.63
C PRO A 330 -3.86 33.02 -28.00
N LEU A 331 -2.75 33.76 -28.17
CA LEU A 331 -1.98 33.83 -29.41
C LEU A 331 -0.84 32.80 -29.47
N ASP A 332 -0.43 32.24 -28.32
CA ASP A 332 0.62 31.23 -28.21
C ASP A 332 0.35 30.27 -27.05
N ALA A 333 -0.23 29.11 -27.36
CA ALA A 333 -0.58 28.10 -26.37
C ALA A 333 0.64 27.51 -25.64
N SER A 334 1.87 27.75 -26.11
CA SER A 334 3.10 27.32 -25.41
C SER A 334 3.51 28.27 -24.28
N ARG A 335 2.96 29.49 -24.24
CA ARG A 335 3.28 30.51 -23.25
C ARG A 335 2.23 30.55 -22.14
N THR A 336 2.60 30.10 -20.93
CA THR A 336 1.76 30.26 -19.73
C THR A 336 1.87 31.70 -19.19
N LEU A 337 0.75 32.40 -19.09
CA LEU A 337 0.66 33.77 -18.56
C LEU A 337 0.59 33.79 -17.02
N ALA A 338 -0.15 32.85 -16.44
CA ALA A 338 -0.30 32.70 -15.00
C ALA A 338 -0.61 31.25 -14.65
N GLY A 339 -0.13 30.81 -13.48
CA GLY A 339 -0.42 29.51 -12.92
C GLY A 339 -0.76 29.65 -11.43
N CYS A 340 -1.71 28.86 -10.95
CA CYS A 340 -2.12 28.83 -9.56
C CYS A 340 -2.18 27.39 -9.06
N TRP A 341 -1.59 27.16 -7.89
CA TRP A 341 -1.66 25.89 -7.19
C TRP A 341 -2.54 26.06 -5.96
N ILE A 342 -3.55 25.21 -5.81
CA ILE A 342 -4.46 25.21 -4.67
C ILE A 342 -4.36 23.86 -3.98
N GLU A 343 -4.31 23.90 -2.66
CA GLU A 343 -4.36 22.72 -1.80
C GLU A 343 -5.61 22.77 -0.93
N ALA A 344 -6.36 21.67 -0.89
CA ALA A 344 -7.55 21.50 -0.07
C ALA A 344 -7.41 20.29 0.83
N VAL A 345 -7.65 20.46 2.12
CA VAL A 345 -7.82 19.36 3.07
C VAL A 345 -9.29 18.99 3.08
N VAL A 346 -9.59 17.77 2.68
CA VAL A 346 -10.95 17.24 2.62
C VAL A 346 -11.11 16.06 3.55
N GLN A 347 -12.23 15.98 4.23
CA GLN A 347 -12.59 14.87 5.10
C GLN A 347 -13.86 14.20 4.59
N ARG A 348 -13.82 12.88 4.45
CA ARG A 348 -14.98 12.04 4.25
C ARG A 348 -15.74 11.94 5.57
N ILE A 349 -17.05 12.16 5.51
CA ILE A 349 -17.95 11.91 6.62
C ILE A 349 -18.90 10.76 6.28
N PRO A 350 -19.49 10.09 7.28
CA PRO A 350 -20.47 9.03 7.04
C PRO A 350 -21.77 9.43 6.35
N GLU A 351 -22.12 10.70 6.29
CA GLU A 351 -23.33 11.13 5.57
C GLU A 351 -23.20 10.87 4.07
N PHE A 352 -24.31 10.55 3.40
CA PHE A 352 -24.33 10.36 1.95
C PHE A 352 -24.23 11.69 1.19
N CYS A 353 -23.79 11.64 -0.08
CA CYS A 353 -23.76 12.83 -0.94
C CYS A 353 -25.16 13.41 -1.16
N ASP A 354 -26.15 12.55 -1.41
CA ASP A 354 -27.55 12.92 -1.44
C ASP A 354 -28.17 12.69 -0.05
N PRO A 355 -28.55 13.77 0.66
CA PRO A 355 -29.04 13.70 2.04
C PRO A 355 -30.47 13.15 2.14
N SER A 356 -31.17 12.88 1.03
CA SER A 356 -32.48 12.23 1.06
C SER A 356 -32.44 10.79 1.57
N GLN A 357 -31.26 10.16 1.56
CA GLN A 357 -31.05 8.83 2.13
C GLN A 357 -30.20 8.91 3.39
N PRO A 358 -30.67 8.30 4.49
CA PRO A 358 -29.95 8.34 5.75
C PRO A 358 -28.72 7.42 5.70
N PRO A 359 -27.63 7.72 6.43
CA PRO A 359 -26.36 6.99 6.36
C PRO A 359 -26.46 5.51 6.78
N GLU A 360 -27.53 5.14 7.49
CA GLU A 360 -27.93 3.79 7.86
C GLU A 360 -28.33 2.94 6.65
N THR A 361 -28.65 3.56 5.52
CA THR A 361 -29.05 2.86 4.29
C THR A 361 -27.95 1.90 3.86
N GLU A 362 -28.32 0.63 3.70
CA GLU A 362 -27.40 -0.43 3.29
C GLU A 362 -26.86 -0.16 1.89
N VAL A 363 -25.54 -0.24 1.73
CA VAL A 363 -24.87 0.09 0.47
C VAL A 363 -24.80 -1.06 -0.53
N CYS A 364 -24.85 -2.30 -0.03
CA CYS A 364 -24.74 -3.51 -0.84
C CYS A 364 -25.98 -4.40 -0.67
N LYS A 365 -26.24 -5.24 -1.67
CA LYS A 365 -27.38 -6.16 -1.68
C LYS A 365 -27.21 -7.22 -0.59
N SER A 366 -28.29 -7.55 0.11
CA SER A 366 -28.29 -8.57 1.17
C SER A 366 -27.86 -9.96 0.69
N SER A 367 -28.18 -10.31 -0.56
CA SER A 367 -27.85 -11.60 -1.16
C SER A 367 -26.49 -11.62 -1.87
N ASP A 368 -25.90 -10.45 -2.14
CA ASP A 368 -24.65 -10.33 -2.89
C ASP A 368 -23.93 -9.01 -2.57
N GLY A 369 -22.88 -9.09 -1.74
CA GLY A 369 -22.04 -7.95 -1.38
C GLY A 369 -21.30 -7.32 -2.58
N GLN A 370 -21.26 -8.00 -3.73
CA GLN A 370 -20.67 -7.49 -4.96
C GLN A 370 -21.63 -6.60 -5.75
N LEU A 371 -22.90 -6.49 -5.36
CA LEU A 371 -23.88 -5.63 -6.04
C LEU A 371 -24.35 -4.48 -5.15
N HIS A 372 -24.70 -3.35 -5.76
CA HIS A 372 -25.30 -2.23 -5.01
C HIS A 372 -26.67 -2.64 -4.50
N ASN A 373 -27.07 -2.07 -3.35
CA ASN A 373 -28.45 -2.16 -2.93
C ASN A 373 -29.37 -1.47 -3.96
N PRO A 374 -30.36 -2.16 -4.55
CA PRO A 374 -31.33 -1.56 -5.48
C PRO A 374 -32.16 -0.42 -4.89
N LEU A 375 -32.19 -0.27 -3.56
CA LEU A 375 -32.84 0.84 -2.86
C LEU A 375 -31.94 2.05 -2.65
N LEU A 376 -30.61 1.91 -2.78
CA LEU A 376 -29.70 3.06 -2.76
C LEU A 376 -29.93 3.88 -4.03
N ASN A 377 -30.07 5.20 -3.97
CA ASN A 377 -30.35 6.00 -5.16
C ASN A 377 -29.11 6.11 -6.08
N GLN A 378 -29.30 6.54 -7.32
CA GLN A 378 -28.22 6.56 -8.31
C GLN A 378 -27.07 7.49 -7.92
N ILE A 379 -27.37 8.62 -7.25
CA ILE A 379 -26.36 9.58 -6.80
C ILE A 379 -25.45 8.93 -5.76
N ASN A 380 -26.03 8.28 -4.75
CA ASN A 380 -25.28 7.63 -3.67
C ASN A 380 -24.56 6.36 -4.14
N ARG A 381 -25.09 5.62 -5.12
CA ARG A 381 -24.34 4.54 -5.79
C ARG A 381 -23.08 5.06 -6.49
N THR A 382 -23.18 6.22 -7.14
CA THR A 382 -22.11 6.76 -7.98
C THR A 382 -21.07 7.54 -7.17
N LEU A 383 -21.52 8.41 -6.27
CA LEU A 383 -20.67 9.33 -5.51
C LEU A 383 -20.31 8.78 -4.13
N GLY A 384 -21.18 7.99 -3.52
CA GLY A 384 -21.00 7.43 -2.18
C GLY A 384 -21.25 8.49 -1.10
N ARG A 385 -20.34 8.51 -0.12
CA ARG A 385 -20.43 9.36 1.06
C ARG A 385 -19.91 10.77 0.77
N ARG A 386 -20.34 11.74 1.57
CA ARG A 386 -20.02 13.14 1.41
C ARG A 386 -18.59 13.43 1.87
N PHE A 387 -17.95 14.36 1.17
CA PHE A 387 -16.73 15.03 1.62
C PHE A 387 -17.06 16.45 2.08
N VAL A 388 -16.40 16.88 3.14
CA VAL A 388 -16.39 18.26 3.61
C VAL A 388 -14.99 18.83 3.40
N ILE A 389 -14.93 20.06 2.89
CA ILE A 389 -13.66 20.79 2.79
C ILE A 389 -13.40 21.39 4.16
N LEU A 390 -12.30 20.99 4.79
CA LEU A 390 -11.90 21.50 6.10
C LEU A 390 -11.10 22.80 5.97
N SER A 391 -10.20 22.85 4.99
CA SER A 391 -9.39 24.04 4.73
C SER A 391 -8.94 24.09 3.28
N THR A 392 -8.71 25.30 2.77
CA THR A 392 -8.09 25.55 1.47
C THR A 392 -6.95 26.55 1.64
N ARG A 393 -5.90 26.41 0.81
CA ARG A 393 -4.83 27.39 0.71
C ARG A 393 -4.26 27.44 -0.70
N THR A 394 -3.79 28.61 -1.10
CA THR A 394 -2.99 28.79 -2.32
C THR A 394 -1.53 28.50 -2.00
N LEU A 395 -0.83 27.77 -2.87
CA LEU A 395 0.57 27.42 -2.70
C LEU A 395 1.47 28.43 -3.42
N THR A 396 2.59 28.76 -2.79
CA THR A 396 3.64 29.59 -3.37
C THR A 396 4.73 28.72 -4.02
N GLN A 397 5.64 29.33 -4.77
CA GLN A 397 6.81 28.64 -5.34
C GLN A 397 7.64 27.91 -4.27
N LYS A 398 7.62 28.36 -3.01
CA LYS A 398 8.35 27.74 -1.89
C LYS A 398 7.68 26.46 -1.39
N ASP A 399 6.39 26.29 -1.64
CA ASP A 399 5.59 25.15 -1.17
C ASP A 399 5.55 23.99 -2.19
N LEU A 400 6.09 24.20 -3.40
CA LEU A 400 6.20 23.24 -4.50
C LEU A 400 7.59 22.61 -4.52
#